data_AF-A0A453NGT1-F1
#
_entry.id   AF-A0A453NGT1-F1
#
_cell.length_a   1.000
_cell.length_b   1.000
_cell.length_c   1.000
_cell.angle_alpha   90.00
_cell.angle_beta   90.00
_cell.angle_gamma   90.00
#
_symmetry.space_group_name_H-M   'P 1'
#
loop_
_entity.id
_entity.type
_entity.pdbx_description
1 polymer ?
#
loop_
_entity_poly.entity_id
_entity_poly.type
_entity_poly.pdbx_seq_one_letter_code
_entity_poly.pdbx_strand_id
1 'polypeptide(L)'
;VSSPFCDKPFLCDKPNTETCSYSVHTQMPQDVPRSGTVPGVGLVHAPFSLLPTRFPASFWKQACELAPIFNELVDRVSLDGKFLQGSLSRTKQVDDFTARLLEIHAKMMAVNKKEDIRLGLHRSDYMLDSETNSLLQIELNTISTSFPGLGSLVSELHRTLLNQYGEVLGLDSERIPRNWAAIQFAEALGKAWVEYNNESAVVMMIVQAEERNMYDQYWLINHLKESHGVMTIRKTLAQVEAEGLVLPNGTLVVDGRPVAVVYFRAGYAPTDYPSEVEWSARLLIEQSSAIKCPSISYHLVGTKKIQQELAKPSVLERFLDNEEDIAKLRKCFAGLWSLDNEEIVKSAIEKPDLFVLKPQREGGGNNLYGHDLRETLIRLKNEQGEALAAYILMQRIFPRASLTQLVQGGVCFEELSISELGIFGSYLRNKDKVVINNQCGYLMRTKVSSSNEGGVAAGFAVLDSILLTDE
;
A
#
# COMPACT_ATOMS: atom_id res chain seq x y z
N VAL A 1 -36.20 13.18 -24.93
CA VAL A 1 -37.08 12.66 -23.86
C VAL A 1 -36.26 12.72 -22.59
N SER A 2 -36.60 13.67 -21.72
CA SER A 2 -35.86 14.07 -20.53
C SER A 2 -35.78 12.93 -19.50
N SER A 3 -34.58 12.73 -18.95
CA SER A 3 -34.33 11.83 -17.82
C SER A 3 -35.14 12.30 -16.59
N PRO A 4 -35.91 11.43 -15.91
CA PRO A 4 -36.74 11.81 -14.78
C PRO A 4 -35.96 12.04 -13.46
N PHE A 5 -34.63 12.18 -13.51
CA PHE A 5 -33.77 12.28 -12.33
C PHE A 5 -33.46 13.71 -11.85
N CYS A 6 -33.81 14.76 -12.61
CA CYS A 6 -33.51 16.15 -12.19
C CYS A 6 -34.58 16.83 -11.31
N ASP A 7 -35.79 16.27 -11.16
CA ASP A 7 -36.92 17.00 -10.55
C ASP A 7 -37.49 16.38 -9.25
N LYS A 8 -36.71 15.58 -8.51
CA LYS A 8 -37.12 15.09 -7.17
C LYS A 8 -36.12 15.51 -6.08
N PRO A 9 -36.48 16.42 -5.15
CA PRO A 9 -35.61 16.92 -4.09
C PRO A 9 -35.41 15.92 -2.93
N PHE A 10 -35.47 14.62 -3.17
CA PHE A 10 -35.53 13.60 -2.11
C PHE A 10 -34.16 13.03 -1.67
N LEU A 11 -33.06 13.34 -2.35
CA LEU A 11 -31.72 12.82 -2.01
C LEU A 11 -30.64 13.88 -1.77
N CYS A 12 -30.86 15.15 -2.15
CA CYS A 12 -29.82 16.19 -2.07
C CYS A 12 -30.07 17.30 -1.04
N ASP A 13 -31.29 17.44 -0.47
CA ASP A 13 -31.60 18.59 0.41
C ASP A 13 -31.42 18.31 1.91
N LYS A 14 -31.03 17.10 2.30
CA LYS A 14 -30.49 16.79 3.62
C LYS A 14 -29.40 15.74 3.45
N PRO A 15 -28.14 15.98 3.86
CA PRO A 15 -27.24 14.86 4.07
C PRO A 15 -27.92 13.95 5.09
N ASN A 16 -28.29 12.74 4.66
CA ASN A 16 -28.90 11.76 5.56
C ASN A 16 -27.97 11.62 6.76
N THR A 17 -28.47 11.96 7.94
CA THR A 17 -27.76 11.83 9.21
C THR A 17 -27.26 10.41 9.46
N GLU A 18 -27.84 9.41 8.77
CA GLU A 18 -27.47 8.00 8.86
C GLU A 18 -26.20 7.63 8.06
N THR A 19 -26.02 8.12 6.83
CA THR A 19 -24.75 7.94 6.08
C THR A 19 -23.59 8.63 6.78
N CYS A 20 -23.86 9.77 7.42
CA CYS A 20 -22.89 10.42 8.30
C CYS A 20 -22.72 9.73 9.66
N SER A 21 -23.70 8.99 10.19
CA SER A 21 -23.51 8.24 11.45
C SER A 21 -22.68 6.97 11.29
N TYR A 22 -22.66 6.38 10.09
CA TYR A 22 -21.70 5.33 9.70
C TYR A 22 -20.39 5.91 9.14
N SER A 23 -20.26 7.24 9.08
CA SER A 23 -19.12 7.86 8.42
C SER A 23 -17.84 7.67 9.21
N VAL A 24 -16.93 7.01 8.51
CA VAL A 24 -15.56 6.70 8.87
C VAL A 24 -14.81 7.99 9.19
N HIS A 25 -14.52 8.27 10.46
CA HIS A 25 -13.79 9.48 10.82
C HIS A 25 -12.30 9.39 10.42
N THR A 26 -11.91 10.02 9.31
CA THR A 26 -10.54 10.49 9.06
C THR A 26 -10.55 11.78 8.23
N GLN A 27 -9.58 12.65 8.50
CA GLN A 27 -9.69 14.06 8.16
C GLN A 27 -9.15 14.41 6.77
N MET A 28 -9.94 15.14 5.97
CA MET A 28 -9.47 16.10 4.95
C MET A 28 -10.47 17.28 4.86
N PRO A 29 -10.14 18.44 5.46
CA PRO A 29 -9.23 19.39 4.79
C PRO A 29 -8.07 19.89 5.68
N GLN A 30 -7.10 20.55 5.05
CA GLN A 30 -5.86 21.10 5.65
C GLN A 30 -6.09 22.17 6.74
N ASP A 31 -7.33 22.61 6.95
CA ASP A 31 -7.65 23.84 7.68
C ASP A 31 -8.01 23.67 9.17
N VAL A 32 -7.97 22.45 9.73
CA VAL A 32 -8.22 22.27 11.18
C VAL A 32 -6.90 21.95 11.90
N PRO A 33 -6.36 22.90 12.70
CA PRO A 33 -5.13 22.69 13.47
C PRO A 33 -5.25 21.50 14.44
N ARG A 34 -4.17 20.73 14.61
CA ARG A 34 -3.95 19.66 15.63
C ARG A 34 -4.64 18.31 15.46
N SER A 35 -5.46 18.13 14.44
CA SER A 35 -6.15 16.86 14.15
C SER A 35 -5.23 15.67 13.85
N GLY A 36 -4.02 15.91 13.34
CA GLY A 36 -3.00 14.88 13.11
C GLY A 36 -2.22 14.47 14.36
N THR A 37 -2.39 15.18 15.48
CA THR A 37 -1.59 14.98 16.71
C THR A 37 -2.43 14.72 17.96
N VAL A 38 -3.69 15.19 18.00
CA VAL A 38 -4.60 15.03 19.12
C VAL A 38 -5.82 14.19 18.69
N PRO A 39 -6.01 12.99 19.25
CA PRO A 39 -7.21 12.21 19.00
C PRO A 39 -8.49 12.92 19.48
N GLY A 40 -9.61 12.68 18.80
CA GLY A 40 -10.94 13.17 19.17
C GLY A 40 -11.28 14.60 18.74
N VAL A 41 -10.37 15.35 18.11
CA VAL A 41 -10.62 16.74 17.67
C VAL A 41 -10.59 16.87 16.15
N GLY A 42 -11.45 17.73 15.59
CA GLY A 42 -11.43 18.07 14.16
C GLY A 42 -11.75 16.90 13.23
N LEU A 43 -12.58 15.96 13.68
CA LEU A 43 -12.96 14.79 12.90
C LEU A 43 -13.86 15.18 11.73
N VAL A 44 -13.53 14.70 10.54
CA VAL A 44 -14.43 14.67 9.39
C VAL A 44 -14.43 13.26 8.81
N HIS A 45 -15.36 12.97 7.91
CA HIS A 45 -15.36 11.68 7.24
C HIS A 45 -14.22 11.56 6.24
N ALA A 46 -13.68 10.35 6.06
CA ALA A 46 -12.79 10.02 4.95
C ALA A 46 -13.54 10.26 3.62
N PRO A 47 -12.92 10.80 2.55
CA PRO A 47 -13.59 10.86 1.25
C PRO A 47 -13.92 9.45 0.74
N PHE A 48 -15.13 9.26 0.22
CA PHE A 48 -15.59 7.96 -0.25
C PHE A 48 -16.50 8.09 -1.49
N SER A 49 -16.61 7.04 -2.30
CA SER A 49 -17.67 6.90 -3.31
C SER A 49 -18.99 6.58 -2.60
N LEU A 50 -20.13 7.12 -3.02
CA LEU A 50 -21.43 6.87 -2.38
C LEU A 50 -21.94 5.44 -2.63
N LEU A 51 -21.62 4.87 -3.80
CA LEU A 51 -22.01 3.54 -4.23
C LEU A 51 -20.77 2.76 -4.70
N PRO A 52 -20.78 1.42 -4.57
CA PRO A 52 -19.63 0.60 -4.93
C PRO A 52 -19.35 0.60 -6.44
N THR A 53 -18.06 0.61 -6.79
CA THR A 53 -17.62 0.41 -8.18
C THR A 53 -17.93 -1.01 -8.67
N ARG A 54 -18.48 -1.13 -9.89
CA ARG A 54 -18.66 -2.42 -10.57
C ARG A 54 -17.31 -3.02 -10.97
N PHE A 55 -17.10 -4.30 -10.68
CA PHE A 55 -15.87 -5.01 -11.04
C PHE A 55 -16.15 -6.47 -11.43
N PRO A 56 -15.59 -6.99 -12.53
CA PRO A 56 -15.83 -8.37 -12.95
C PRO A 56 -15.33 -9.39 -11.93
N ALA A 57 -16.18 -10.36 -11.59
CA ALA A 57 -15.88 -11.40 -10.60
C ALA A 57 -14.68 -12.28 -11.00
N SER A 58 -14.47 -12.47 -12.31
CA SER A 58 -13.34 -13.20 -12.88
C SER A 58 -12.00 -12.53 -12.53
N PHE A 59 -11.87 -11.22 -12.72
CA PHE A 59 -10.68 -10.46 -12.37
C PHE A 59 -10.51 -10.30 -10.86
N TRP A 60 -11.60 -10.20 -10.09
CA TRP A 60 -11.53 -10.22 -8.63
C TRP A 60 -10.90 -11.51 -8.12
N LYS A 61 -11.36 -12.66 -8.65
CA LYS A 61 -10.80 -13.97 -8.32
C LYS A 61 -9.33 -14.08 -8.73
N GLN A 62 -8.98 -13.61 -9.93
CA GLN A 62 -7.58 -13.55 -10.38
C GLN A 62 -6.71 -12.75 -9.40
N ALA A 63 -7.17 -11.56 -8.98
CA ALA A 63 -6.45 -10.71 -8.02
C ALA A 63 -6.25 -11.40 -6.67
N CYS A 64 -7.28 -12.11 -6.19
CA CYS A 64 -7.21 -12.86 -4.92
C CYS A 64 -6.24 -14.04 -5.00
N GLU A 65 -6.22 -14.78 -6.11
CA GLU A 65 -5.29 -15.89 -6.35
C GLU A 65 -3.82 -15.44 -6.38
N LEU A 66 -3.56 -14.21 -6.82
CA LEU A 66 -2.20 -13.64 -6.89
C LEU A 66 -1.63 -13.27 -5.51
N ALA A 67 -2.45 -12.96 -4.51
CA ALA A 67 -1.98 -12.49 -3.21
C ALA A 67 -1.01 -13.46 -2.50
N PRO A 68 -1.33 -14.76 -2.32
CA PRO A 68 -0.40 -15.69 -1.68
C PRO A 68 0.85 -15.97 -2.52
N ILE A 69 0.76 -15.81 -3.85
CA ILE A 69 1.91 -15.96 -4.76
C ILE A 69 2.87 -14.78 -4.59
N PHE A 70 2.34 -13.54 -4.55
CA PHE A 70 3.14 -12.35 -4.28
C PHE A 70 3.77 -12.37 -2.89
N ASN A 71 3.05 -12.84 -1.88
CA ASN A 71 3.59 -12.98 -0.53
C ASN A 71 4.85 -13.88 -0.51
N GLU A 72 4.78 -15.05 -1.14
CA GLU A 72 5.92 -15.96 -1.23
C GLU A 72 7.04 -15.34 -2.09
N LEU A 73 6.71 -14.70 -3.21
CA LEU A 73 7.70 -14.00 -4.04
C LEU A 73 8.46 -12.94 -3.22
N VAL A 74 7.76 -12.15 -2.41
CA VAL A 74 8.38 -11.12 -1.56
C VAL A 74 9.34 -11.76 -0.56
N ASP A 75 8.94 -12.83 0.14
CA ASP A 75 9.82 -13.52 1.08
C ASP A 75 11.08 -14.04 0.36
N ARG A 76 10.90 -14.72 -0.78
CA ARG A 76 11.99 -15.34 -1.55
C ARG A 76 12.97 -14.32 -2.11
N VAL A 77 12.48 -13.20 -2.65
CA VAL A 77 13.34 -12.11 -3.14
C VAL A 77 14.07 -11.43 -2.00
N SER A 78 13.43 -11.28 -0.83
CA SER A 78 14.04 -10.65 0.34
C SER A 78 15.27 -11.39 0.88
N LEU A 79 15.37 -12.70 0.61
CA LEU A 79 16.49 -13.55 1.01
C LEU A 79 17.70 -13.42 0.07
N ASP A 80 17.50 -12.97 -1.18
CA ASP A 80 18.59 -12.75 -2.14
C ASP A 80 19.16 -11.33 -2.00
N GLY A 81 19.95 -11.13 -0.94
CA GLY A 81 20.59 -9.85 -0.68
C GLY A 81 21.53 -9.38 -1.80
N LYS A 82 22.11 -10.31 -2.57
CA LYS A 82 22.95 -9.97 -3.74
C LYS A 82 22.11 -9.42 -4.87
N PHE A 83 20.94 -10.00 -5.13
CA PHE A 83 19.99 -9.47 -6.10
C PHE A 83 19.54 -8.06 -5.71
N LEU A 84 19.12 -7.84 -4.46
CA LEU A 84 18.68 -6.52 -4.00
C LEU A 84 19.78 -5.47 -4.13
N GLN A 85 20.98 -5.74 -3.62
CA GLN A 85 22.13 -4.82 -3.70
C GLN A 85 22.57 -4.58 -5.16
N GLY A 86 22.59 -5.62 -5.99
CA GLY A 86 22.97 -5.53 -7.39
C GLY A 86 21.98 -4.72 -8.23
N SER A 87 20.69 -5.06 -8.13
CA SER A 87 19.61 -4.40 -8.88
C SER A 87 19.44 -2.92 -8.55
N LEU A 88 19.75 -2.52 -7.31
CA LEU A 88 19.64 -1.13 -6.84
C LEU A 88 20.98 -0.39 -6.80
N SER A 89 22.06 -1.00 -7.28
CA SER A 89 23.42 -0.42 -7.20
C SER A 89 23.59 0.92 -7.93
N ARG A 90 22.92 1.09 -9.08
CA ARG A 90 22.92 2.34 -9.83
C ARG A 90 22.00 3.38 -9.19
N THR A 91 20.81 2.94 -8.77
CA THR A 91 19.86 3.76 -8.00
C THR A 91 20.49 4.35 -6.74
N LYS A 92 21.34 3.59 -6.03
CA LYS A 92 22.11 4.05 -4.87
C LYS A 92 22.93 5.32 -5.12
N GLN A 93 23.41 5.54 -6.34
CA GLN A 93 24.28 6.66 -6.67
C GLN A 93 23.51 7.97 -6.89
N VAL A 94 22.19 7.88 -7.08
CA VAL A 94 21.35 9.01 -7.51
C VAL A 94 20.12 9.22 -6.63
N ASP A 95 19.87 8.32 -5.67
CA ASP A 95 18.77 8.43 -4.73
C ASP A 95 19.22 8.19 -3.29
N ASP A 96 19.44 9.29 -2.56
CA ASP A 96 19.93 9.28 -1.18
C ASP A 96 19.05 8.43 -0.25
N PHE A 97 17.73 8.47 -0.42
CA PHE A 97 16.81 7.70 0.41
C PHE A 97 17.02 6.19 0.23
N THR A 98 17.01 5.70 -1.00
CA THR A 98 17.31 4.28 -1.30
C THR A 98 18.73 3.92 -0.88
N ALA A 99 19.69 4.82 -1.03
CA ALA A 99 21.07 4.59 -0.59
C ALA A 99 21.16 4.28 0.91
N ARG A 100 20.45 5.05 1.75
CA ARG A 100 20.39 4.84 3.20
C ARG A 100 19.69 3.53 3.57
N LEU A 101 18.63 3.14 2.86
CA LEU A 101 18.00 1.83 3.03
C LEU A 101 18.98 0.68 2.69
N LEU A 102 19.73 0.80 1.59
CA LEU A 102 20.74 -0.17 1.17
C LEU A 102 21.92 -0.25 2.15
N GLU A 103 22.30 0.85 2.79
CA GLU A 103 23.32 0.87 3.84
C GLU A 103 22.91 0.05 5.06
N ILE A 104 21.66 0.22 5.53
CA ILE A 104 21.13 -0.58 6.64
C ILE A 104 21.07 -2.06 6.23
N HIS A 105 20.56 -2.36 5.04
CA HIS A 105 20.53 -3.73 4.52
C HIS A 105 21.94 -4.35 4.42
N ALA A 106 22.93 -3.60 3.92
CA ALA A 106 24.32 -4.06 3.86
C ALA A 106 24.90 -4.36 5.25
N LYS A 107 24.58 -3.53 6.26
CA LYS A 107 24.96 -3.80 7.65
C LYS A 107 24.32 -5.10 8.17
N MET A 108 23.05 -5.35 7.86
CA MET A 108 22.36 -6.60 8.27
C MET A 108 22.97 -7.83 7.60
N MET A 109 23.35 -7.72 6.33
CA MET A 109 24.09 -8.77 5.62
C MET A 109 25.47 -9.02 6.22
N ALA A 110 26.21 -7.97 6.57
CA ALA A 110 27.57 -8.08 7.13
C ALA A 110 27.60 -8.79 8.48
N VAL A 111 26.59 -8.58 9.33
CA VAL A 111 26.45 -9.31 10.60
C VAL A 111 25.78 -10.68 10.42
N ASN A 112 25.47 -11.08 9.19
CA ASN A 112 24.77 -12.32 8.82
C ASN A 112 23.55 -12.59 9.71
N LYS A 113 22.74 -11.54 9.90
CA LYS A 113 21.58 -11.64 10.78
C LYS A 113 20.60 -12.66 10.24
N LYS A 114 20.32 -13.70 11.03
CA LYS A 114 19.25 -14.66 10.73
C LYS A 114 17.93 -14.12 11.26
N GLU A 115 17.00 -13.89 10.35
CA GLU A 115 15.61 -13.57 10.67
C GLU A 115 14.76 -14.81 10.44
N ASP A 116 14.72 -15.69 11.45
CA ASP A 116 13.97 -16.95 11.36
C ASP A 116 12.46 -16.68 11.27
N ILE A 117 11.96 -15.67 11.97
CA ILE A 117 10.56 -15.26 11.91
C ILE A 117 10.43 -14.02 11.02
N ARG A 118 9.70 -14.15 9.91
CA ARG A 118 9.51 -13.08 8.92
C ARG A 118 8.03 -12.81 8.72
N LEU A 119 7.65 -11.54 8.79
CA LEU A 119 6.27 -11.07 8.72
C LEU A 119 6.15 -10.01 7.61
N GLY A 120 5.14 -10.18 6.77
CA GLY A 120 4.79 -9.25 5.70
C GLY A 120 3.30 -8.93 5.70
N LEU A 121 2.96 -7.64 5.68
CA LEU A 121 1.59 -7.15 5.46
C LEU A 121 1.60 -6.29 4.19
N HIS A 122 1.20 -6.90 3.09
CA HIS A 122 1.37 -6.37 1.73
C HIS A 122 0.05 -5.88 1.15
N ARG A 123 0.14 -5.05 0.11
CA ARG A 123 -0.98 -4.72 -0.76
C ARG A 123 -0.51 -4.69 -2.20
N SER A 124 -1.02 -5.59 -3.03
CA SER A 124 -0.79 -5.55 -4.47
C SER A 124 -1.91 -4.77 -5.12
N ASP A 125 -1.57 -3.71 -5.85
CA ASP A 125 -2.52 -2.80 -6.46
C ASP A 125 -2.64 -3.06 -7.96
N TYR A 126 -3.85 -2.99 -8.50
CA TYR A 126 -4.19 -3.38 -9.87
C TYR A 126 -5.17 -2.41 -10.52
N MET A 127 -5.08 -2.30 -11.84
CA MET A 127 -6.10 -1.70 -12.68
C MET A 127 -6.50 -2.67 -13.79
N LEU A 128 -7.77 -2.67 -14.17
CA LEU A 128 -8.27 -3.43 -15.31
C LEU A 128 -8.09 -2.58 -16.58
N ASP A 129 -7.13 -2.95 -17.41
CA ASP A 129 -6.85 -2.24 -18.66
C ASP A 129 -7.95 -2.51 -19.70
N SER A 130 -8.54 -1.44 -20.24
CA SER A 130 -9.67 -1.55 -21.17
C SER A 130 -9.27 -2.02 -22.57
N GLU A 131 -8.05 -1.72 -23.01
CA GLU A 131 -7.57 -2.10 -24.35
C GLU A 131 -7.23 -3.59 -24.41
N THR A 132 -6.50 -4.07 -23.41
CA THR A 132 -6.04 -5.47 -23.34
C THR A 132 -6.99 -6.39 -22.59
N ASN A 133 -8.04 -5.85 -21.96
CA ASN A 133 -8.94 -6.57 -21.06
C ASN A 133 -8.18 -7.45 -20.06
N SER A 134 -7.17 -6.87 -19.41
CA SER A 134 -6.25 -7.58 -18.54
C SER A 134 -6.10 -6.87 -17.21
N LEU A 135 -6.07 -7.64 -16.12
CA LEU A 135 -5.77 -7.13 -14.79
C LEU A 135 -4.26 -6.92 -14.66
N LEU A 136 -3.83 -5.66 -14.63
CA LEU A 136 -2.42 -5.29 -14.61
C LEU A 136 -2.04 -4.66 -13.26
N GLN A 137 -0.94 -5.12 -12.69
CA GLN A 137 -0.41 -4.64 -11.42
C GLN A 137 0.20 -3.25 -11.60
N ILE A 138 -0.25 -2.30 -10.77
CA ILE A 138 0.28 -0.94 -10.65
C ILE A 138 1.60 -0.96 -9.88
N GLU A 139 1.58 -1.56 -8.70
CA GLU A 139 2.69 -1.65 -7.77
C GLU A 139 2.42 -2.71 -6.69
N LEU A 140 3.49 -3.07 -5.97
CA LEU A 140 3.42 -3.92 -4.79
C LEU A 140 3.88 -3.12 -3.57
N ASN A 141 2.98 -2.85 -2.65
CA ASN A 141 3.27 -2.13 -1.41
C ASN A 141 3.73 -3.14 -0.35
N THR A 142 5.00 -3.05 0.07
CA THR A 142 5.56 -3.95 1.09
C THR A 142 5.75 -3.30 2.46
N ILE A 143 5.59 -1.98 2.57
CA ILE A 143 5.70 -1.20 3.81
C ILE A 143 4.47 -0.32 4.02
N SER A 144 4.03 -0.14 5.28
CA SER A 144 3.00 0.84 5.67
C SER A 144 1.72 0.81 4.81
N THR A 145 1.25 -0.40 4.49
CA THR A 145 0.03 -0.60 3.71
C THR A 145 -1.18 -0.06 4.46
N SER A 146 -1.65 1.10 4.01
CA SER A 146 -2.76 1.83 4.64
C SER A 146 -4.13 1.33 4.21
N PHE A 147 -5.13 1.71 5.00
CA PHE A 147 -6.57 1.48 4.79
C PHE A 147 -7.14 0.07 5.03
N PRO A 148 -6.50 -0.87 5.75
CA PRO A 148 -7.19 -2.11 6.11
C PRO A 148 -8.39 -1.86 7.05
N GLY A 149 -8.35 -0.80 7.88
CA GLY A 149 -9.45 -0.39 8.74
C GLY A 149 -10.55 0.32 7.95
N LEU A 150 -10.21 1.46 7.35
CA LEU A 150 -11.22 2.28 6.66
C LEU A 150 -11.82 1.59 5.42
N GLY A 151 -11.03 0.80 4.68
CA GLY A 151 -11.53 0.03 3.54
C GLY A 151 -12.55 -1.04 3.97
N SER A 152 -12.40 -1.61 5.16
CA SER A 152 -13.40 -2.54 5.73
C SER A 152 -14.70 -1.81 6.05
N LEU A 153 -14.62 -0.62 6.64
CA LEU A 153 -15.79 0.19 6.98
C LEU A 153 -16.54 0.71 5.74
N VAL A 154 -15.84 1.11 4.68
CA VAL A 154 -16.49 1.54 3.43
C VAL A 154 -17.21 0.36 2.75
N SER A 155 -16.65 -0.85 2.81
CA SER A 155 -17.35 -2.06 2.36
C SER A 155 -18.66 -2.29 3.14
N GLU A 156 -18.62 -2.19 4.47
CA GLU A 156 -19.81 -2.33 5.32
C GLU A 156 -20.84 -1.21 5.12
N LEU A 157 -20.37 0.03 4.88
CA LEU A 157 -21.22 1.16 4.51
C LEU A 157 -22.00 0.84 3.22
N HIS A 158 -21.33 0.41 2.16
CA HIS A 158 -21.99 0.06 0.90
C HIS A 158 -22.93 -1.13 1.06
N ARG A 159 -22.57 -2.17 1.83
CA ARG A 159 -23.48 -3.28 2.14
C ARG A 159 -24.74 -2.79 2.86
N THR A 160 -24.59 -1.89 3.83
CA THR A 160 -25.73 -1.30 4.57
C THR A 160 -26.63 -0.49 3.65
N LEU A 161 -26.04 0.36 2.81
CA LEU A 161 -26.78 1.15 1.81
C LEU A 161 -27.55 0.27 0.84
N LEU A 162 -26.93 -0.80 0.32
CA LEU A 162 -27.61 -1.72 -0.59
C LEU A 162 -28.64 -2.61 0.12
N ASN A 163 -28.49 -2.93 1.40
CA ASN A 163 -29.55 -3.59 2.17
C ASN A 163 -30.81 -2.70 2.30
N GLN A 164 -30.63 -1.39 2.39
CA GLN A 164 -31.73 -0.43 2.57
C GLN A 164 -32.35 0.02 1.24
N TYR A 165 -31.53 0.23 0.22
CA TYR A 165 -31.94 0.85 -1.04
C TYR A 165 -31.72 -0.04 -2.28
N GLY A 166 -31.19 -1.25 -2.10
CA GLY A 166 -30.81 -2.15 -3.20
C GLY A 166 -31.96 -2.53 -4.13
N GLU A 167 -33.18 -2.74 -3.61
CA GLU A 167 -34.35 -3.03 -4.43
C GLU A 167 -34.67 -1.89 -5.40
N VAL A 168 -34.60 -0.64 -4.92
CA VAL A 168 -34.85 0.57 -5.73
C VAL A 168 -33.72 0.80 -6.74
N LEU A 169 -32.48 0.47 -6.36
CA LEU A 169 -31.30 0.66 -7.20
C LEU A 169 -31.05 -0.51 -8.17
N GLY A 170 -31.73 -1.65 -7.99
CA GLY A 170 -31.43 -2.89 -8.71
C GLY A 170 -30.05 -3.46 -8.39
N LEU A 171 -29.56 -3.27 -7.16
CA LEU A 171 -28.23 -3.70 -6.71
C LEU A 171 -28.36 -4.62 -5.49
N ASP A 172 -27.52 -5.64 -5.45
CA ASP A 172 -27.52 -6.66 -4.39
C ASP A 172 -26.30 -6.49 -3.47
N SER A 173 -26.54 -6.35 -2.16
CA SER A 173 -25.49 -6.22 -1.16
C SER A 173 -24.62 -7.47 -1.04
N GLU A 174 -25.14 -8.65 -1.39
CA GLU A 174 -24.37 -9.90 -1.37
C GLU A 174 -23.31 -9.98 -2.48
N ARG A 175 -23.43 -9.12 -3.52
CA ARG A 175 -22.38 -8.95 -4.53
C ARG A 175 -21.20 -8.11 -4.07
N ILE A 176 -21.26 -7.51 -2.87
CA ILE A 176 -20.11 -6.81 -2.27
C ILE A 176 -19.31 -7.80 -1.42
N PRO A 177 -18.04 -8.10 -1.75
CA PRO A 177 -17.24 -9.01 -0.92
C PRO A 177 -17.08 -8.48 0.50
N ARG A 178 -17.23 -9.35 1.50
CA ARG A 178 -16.89 -8.99 2.89
C ARG A 178 -15.42 -8.63 2.99
N ASN A 179 -15.11 -7.65 3.82
CA ASN A 179 -13.75 -7.13 3.94
C ASN A 179 -13.27 -7.23 5.39
N TRP A 180 -12.32 -8.15 5.63
CA TRP A 180 -11.79 -8.47 6.96
C TRP A 180 -10.35 -8.00 7.14
N ALA A 181 -9.90 -7.03 6.35
CA ALA A 181 -8.49 -6.67 6.26
C ALA A 181 -7.87 -6.27 7.60
N ALA A 182 -8.52 -5.40 8.38
CA ALA A 182 -8.02 -5.01 9.70
C ALA A 182 -7.94 -6.18 10.68
N ILE A 183 -8.93 -7.07 10.67
CA ILE A 183 -8.97 -8.25 11.54
C ILE A 183 -7.86 -9.22 11.17
N GLN A 184 -7.68 -9.52 9.89
CA GLN A 184 -6.66 -10.48 9.43
C GLN A 184 -5.24 -9.92 9.59
N PHE A 185 -5.03 -8.61 9.45
CA PHE A 185 -3.75 -7.98 9.78
C PHE A 185 -3.47 -8.04 11.29
N ALA A 186 -4.47 -7.81 12.14
CA ALA A 186 -4.33 -8.00 13.59
C ALA A 186 -4.03 -9.46 13.94
N GLU A 187 -4.65 -10.43 13.26
CA GLU A 187 -4.38 -11.85 13.43
C GLU A 187 -2.93 -12.20 13.08
N ALA A 188 -2.42 -11.67 11.96
CA ALA A 188 -1.04 -11.90 11.54
C ALA A 188 -0.01 -11.31 12.53
N LEU A 189 -0.28 -10.10 13.06
CA LEU A 189 0.54 -9.49 14.11
C LEU A 189 0.48 -10.28 15.43
N GLY A 190 -0.70 -10.73 15.83
CA GLY A 190 -0.91 -11.57 17.01
C GLY A 190 -0.17 -12.91 16.91
N LYS A 191 -0.26 -13.57 15.74
CA LYS A 191 0.48 -14.81 15.48
C LYS A 191 1.99 -14.59 15.46
N ALA A 192 2.48 -13.49 14.89
CA ALA A 192 3.91 -13.16 14.93
C ALA A 192 4.40 -12.93 16.37
N TRP A 193 3.59 -12.25 17.20
CA TRP A 193 3.87 -12.09 18.63
C TRP A 193 3.92 -13.44 19.36
N VAL A 194 3.01 -14.37 19.06
CA VAL A 194 3.04 -15.74 19.61
C VAL A 194 4.30 -16.49 19.18
N GLU A 195 4.69 -16.40 17.91
CA GLU A 195 5.93 -17.03 17.40
C GLU A 195 7.20 -16.42 18.04
N TYR A 196 7.18 -15.12 18.39
CA TYR A 196 8.26 -14.49 19.17
C TYR A 196 8.36 -15.04 20.61
N ASN A 197 7.23 -15.48 21.17
CA ASN A 197 7.12 -16.22 22.44
C ASN A 197 7.68 -15.48 23.66
N ASN A 198 7.22 -14.24 23.87
CA ASN A 198 7.47 -13.47 25.10
C ASN A 198 6.20 -12.72 25.54
N GLU A 199 5.52 -13.24 26.55
CA GLU A 199 4.24 -12.71 27.04
C GLU A 199 4.33 -11.27 27.59
N SER A 200 5.51 -10.85 28.03
CA SER A 200 5.72 -9.47 28.52
C SER A 200 5.96 -8.46 27.40
N ALA A 201 6.19 -8.93 26.17
CA ALA A 201 6.55 -8.06 25.06
C ALA A 201 5.32 -7.43 24.41
N VAL A 202 5.51 -6.26 23.80
CA VAL A 202 4.45 -5.51 23.10
C VAL A 202 4.66 -5.56 21.59
N VAL A 203 3.61 -5.20 20.85
CA VAL A 203 3.76 -4.73 19.46
C VAL A 203 4.06 -3.23 19.50
N MET A 204 5.11 -2.79 18.82
CA MET A 204 5.42 -1.38 18.64
C MET A 204 5.05 -0.96 17.23
N MET A 205 4.15 0.03 17.10
CA MET A 205 3.81 0.63 15.83
C MET A 205 4.64 1.90 15.62
N ILE A 206 5.43 1.94 14.56
CA ILE A 206 6.18 3.14 14.15
C ILE A 206 5.24 4.06 13.37
N VAL A 207 5.07 5.29 13.82
CA VAL A 207 4.11 6.26 13.25
C VAL A 207 4.78 7.57 12.87
N GLN A 208 4.16 8.34 11.97
CA GLN A 208 4.56 9.70 11.67
C GLN A 208 4.24 10.62 12.87
N ALA A 209 4.97 11.73 12.99
CA ALA A 209 4.73 12.71 14.06
C ALA A 209 3.34 13.38 13.94
N GLU A 210 2.89 13.61 12.71
CA GLU A 210 1.53 14.03 12.38
C GLU A 210 0.85 12.95 11.54
N GLU A 211 -0.19 12.31 12.08
CA GLU A 211 -0.82 11.15 11.47
C GLU A 211 -2.33 11.35 11.41
N ARG A 212 -2.82 11.91 10.30
CA ARG A 212 -4.26 12.17 10.09
C ARG A 212 -5.07 10.88 9.89
N ASN A 213 -4.42 9.81 9.47
CA ASN A 213 -5.00 8.49 9.27
C ASN A 213 -4.84 7.60 10.53
N MET A 214 -4.65 8.19 11.72
CA MET A 214 -4.42 7.42 12.96
C MET A 214 -5.57 6.49 13.33
N TYR A 215 -6.81 6.78 12.91
CA TYR A 215 -7.96 5.93 13.21
C TYR A 215 -7.92 4.60 12.46
N ASP A 216 -7.39 4.58 11.23
CA ASP A 216 -7.10 3.33 10.51
C ASP A 216 -6.13 2.44 11.30
N GLN A 217 -5.16 3.05 11.98
CA GLN A 217 -4.23 2.36 12.87
C GLN A 217 -4.91 1.89 14.16
N TYR A 218 -5.75 2.74 14.76
CA TYR A 218 -6.47 2.41 15.99
C TYR A 218 -7.46 1.26 15.83
N TRP A 219 -8.10 1.11 14.66
CA TRP A 219 -8.94 -0.05 14.35
C TRP A 219 -8.16 -1.37 14.49
N LEU A 220 -6.97 -1.42 13.89
CA LEU A 220 -6.10 -2.59 13.96
C LEU A 220 -5.57 -2.81 15.39
N ILE A 221 -5.21 -1.75 16.11
CA ILE A 221 -4.80 -1.84 17.54
C ILE A 221 -5.94 -2.40 18.40
N ASN A 222 -7.18 -1.99 18.14
CA ASN A 222 -8.34 -2.48 18.89
C ASN A 222 -8.55 -3.98 18.65
N HIS A 223 -8.53 -4.43 17.40
CA HIS A 223 -8.64 -5.86 17.09
C HIS A 223 -7.51 -6.68 17.70
N LEU A 224 -6.27 -6.18 17.68
CA LEU A 224 -5.12 -6.86 18.26
C LEU A 224 -5.28 -7.01 19.79
N LYS A 225 -5.77 -5.98 20.48
CA LYS A 225 -6.04 -6.02 21.91
C LYS A 225 -7.22 -6.93 22.26
N GLU A 226 -8.36 -6.76 21.59
CA GLU A 226 -9.60 -7.47 21.91
C GLU A 226 -9.53 -8.96 21.55
N SER A 227 -8.95 -9.29 20.39
CA SER A 227 -8.94 -10.66 19.87
C SER A 227 -7.73 -11.47 20.31
N HIS A 228 -6.61 -10.81 20.63
CA HIS A 228 -5.35 -11.49 20.96
C HIS A 228 -4.76 -11.10 22.32
N GLY A 229 -5.32 -10.11 23.02
CA GLY A 229 -4.79 -9.66 24.31
C GLY A 229 -3.44 -8.94 24.22
N VAL A 230 -2.98 -8.62 23.00
CA VAL A 230 -1.64 -8.07 22.77
C VAL A 230 -1.70 -6.53 22.85
N MET A 231 -0.82 -5.96 23.66
CA MET A 231 -0.72 -4.52 23.84
C MET A 231 0.12 -3.88 22.73
N THR A 232 -0.33 -2.72 22.26
CA THR A 232 0.41 -1.90 21.28
C THR A 232 0.88 -0.59 21.88
N ILE A 233 2.13 -0.21 21.61
CA ILE A 233 2.64 1.15 21.83
C ILE A 233 2.86 1.82 20.47
N ARG A 234 2.59 3.13 20.37
CA ARG A 234 2.87 3.94 19.17
C ARG A 234 4.07 4.84 19.47
N LYS A 235 5.09 4.81 18.61
CA LYS A 235 6.30 5.65 18.75
C LYS A 235 6.72 6.20 17.39
N THR A 236 7.19 7.44 17.36
CA THR A 236 7.92 7.96 16.19
C THR A 236 9.34 7.40 16.17
N LEU A 237 10.03 7.46 15.02
CA LEU A 237 11.44 7.06 14.95
C LEU A 237 12.31 7.87 15.93
N ALA A 238 12.07 9.17 16.06
CA ALA A 238 12.77 10.02 17.03
C ALA A 238 12.58 9.56 18.49
N GLN A 239 11.37 9.14 18.86
CA GLN A 239 11.11 8.59 20.20
C GLN A 239 11.81 7.23 20.42
N VAL A 240 11.89 6.39 19.39
CA VAL A 240 12.63 5.12 19.48
C VAL A 240 14.13 5.36 19.66
N GLU A 241 14.71 6.40 19.04
CA GLU A 241 16.11 6.76 19.29
C GLU A 241 16.32 7.21 20.74
N ALA A 242 15.43 8.10 21.24
CA ALA A 242 15.57 8.68 22.57
C ALA A 242 15.33 7.69 23.72
N GLU A 243 14.44 6.71 23.52
CA GLU A 243 13.92 5.83 24.58
C GLU A 243 14.28 4.35 24.37
N GLY A 244 14.83 4.01 23.21
CA GLY A 244 15.07 2.64 22.78
C GLY A 244 16.49 2.17 23.03
N LEU A 245 16.62 0.88 23.38
CA LEU A 245 17.91 0.19 23.46
C LEU A 245 17.77 -1.27 23.06
N VAL A 246 18.87 -1.87 22.61
CA VAL A 246 18.97 -3.31 22.35
C VAL A 246 19.79 -3.95 23.47
N LEU A 247 19.17 -4.87 24.20
CA LEU A 247 19.82 -5.63 25.27
C LEU A 247 20.88 -6.59 24.71
N PRO A 248 21.83 -7.11 25.53
CA PRO A 248 22.85 -8.05 25.07
C PRO A 248 22.30 -9.33 24.42
N ASN A 249 21.09 -9.76 24.78
CA ASN A 249 20.40 -10.89 24.15
C ASN A 249 19.69 -10.53 22.84
N GLY A 250 19.83 -9.29 22.36
CA GLY A 250 19.19 -8.76 21.16
C GLY A 250 17.77 -8.24 21.35
N THR A 251 17.20 -8.26 22.56
CA THR A 251 15.83 -7.76 22.79
C THR A 251 15.77 -6.25 22.61
N LEU A 252 14.86 -5.76 21.77
CA LEU A 252 14.54 -4.33 21.72
C LEU A 252 13.68 -3.97 22.94
N VAL A 253 14.08 -2.95 23.67
CA VAL A 253 13.31 -2.38 24.77
C VAL A 253 13.08 -0.90 24.45
N VAL A 254 11.83 -0.46 24.51
CA VAL A 254 11.46 0.95 24.33
C VAL A 254 10.55 1.34 25.48
N ASP A 255 10.87 2.43 26.18
CA ASP A 255 10.10 2.92 27.32
C ASP A 255 9.90 1.83 28.40
N GLY A 256 10.99 1.08 28.68
CA GLY A 256 11.02 -0.01 29.65
C GLY A 256 10.27 -1.29 29.25
N ARG A 257 9.71 -1.37 28.03
CA ARG A 257 8.93 -2.52 27.56
C ARG A 257 9.66 -3.32 26.49
N PRO A 258 9.78 -4.65 26.61
CA PRO A 258 10.32 -5.47 25.52
C PRO A 258 9.39 -5.44 24.31
N VAL A 259 9.95 -5.44 23.11
CA VAL A 259 9.20 -5.35 21.85
C VAL A 259 9.38 -6.65 21.07
N ALA A 260 8.27 -7.32 20.77
CA ALA A 260 8.24 -8.56 19.99
C ALA A 260 8.12 -8.28 18.49
N VAL A 261 7.27 -7.33 18.11
CA VAL A 261 6.99 -6.98 16.71
C VAL A 261 7.08 -5.47 16.54
N VAL A 262 7.77 -5.03 15.49
CA VAL A 262 7.80 -3.64 15.05
C VAL A 262 7.00 -3.51 13.76
N TYR A 263 5.84 -2.86 13.82
CA TYR A 263 4.95 -2.64 12.69
C TYR A 263 5.10 -1.22 12.15
N PHE A 264 5.62 -1.08 10.94
CA PHE A 264 5.85 0.23 10.33
C PHE A 264 4.56 0.78 9.70
N ARG A 265 4.11 1.92 10.23
CA ARG A 265 3.15 2.85 9.62
C ARG A 265 3.79 4.18 9.20
N ALA A 266 5.13 4.22 9.18
CA ALA A 266 5.98 5.32 8.73
C ALA A 266 7.34 4.74 8.25
N GLY A 267 8.28 5.59 7.86
CA GLY A 267 9.63 5.20 7.45
C GLY A 267 9.72 4.75 5.98
N TYR A 268 8.73 5.12 5.17
CA TYR A 268 8.64 4.82 3.74
C TYR A 268 8.91 6.06 2.86
N ALA A 269 8.98 7.26 3.47
CA ALA A 269 9.26 8.50 2.78
C ALA A 269 10.47 9.22 3.41
N PRO A 270 11.26 10.00 2.63
CA PRO A 270 12.36 10.79 3.16
C PRO A 270 11.94 11.77 4.26
N THR A 271 10.70 12.27 4.21
CA THR A 271 10.13 13.19 5.21
C THR A 271 9.99 12.57 6.60
N ASP A 272 10.01 11.24 6.70
CA ASP A 272 10.03 10.52 7.98
C ASP A 272 11.43 10.47 8.60
N TYR A 273 12.44 11.00 7.90
CA TYR A 273 13.84 11.02 8.28
C TYR A 273 14.41 12.46 8.22
N PRO A 274 13.88 13.41 9.01
CA PRO A 274 14.37 14.79 9.00
C PRO A 274 15.82 14.91 9.49
N SER A 275 16.36 13.91 10.20
CA SER A 275 17.72 13.90 10.72
C SER A 275 18.34 12.49 10.79
N GLU A 276 19.58 12.41 11.28
CA GLU A 276 20.26 11.13 11.56
C GLU A 276 19.67 10.36 12.73
N VAL A 277 18.86 11.01 13.58
CA VAL A 277 18.15 10.38 14.70
C VAL A 277 17.25 9.27 14.18
N GLU A 278 16.45 9.55 13.16
CA GLU A 278 15.49 8.59 12.63
C GLU A 278 16.18 7.43 11.88
N TRP A 279 17.29 7.71 11.20
CA TRP A 279 18.12 6.68 10.59
C TRP A 279 18.77 5.77 11.63
N SER A 280 19.22 6.35 12.75
CA SER A 280 19.79 5.61 13.88
C SER A 280 18.74 4.72 14.54
N ALA A 281 17.52 5.22 14.77
CA ALA A 281 16.40 4.42 15.25
C ALA A 281 16.05 3.27 14.30
N ARG A 282 15.98 3.53 12.99
CA ARG A 282 15.70 2.49 11.99
C ARG A 282 16.76 1.40 12.03
N LEU A 283 18.04 1.76 12.11
CA LEU A 283 19.13 0.80 12.24
C LEU A 283 19.05 0.02 13.57
N LEU A 284 18.78 0.67 14.69
CA LEU A 284 18.61 0.04 16.01
C LEU A 284 17.50 -1.03 15.97
N ILE A 285 16.35 -0.69 15.40
CA ILE A 285 15.23 -1.61 15.18
C ILE A 285 15.69 -2.81 14.36
N GLU A 286 16.32 -2.57 13.20
CA GLU A 286 16.76 -3.63 12.29
C GLU A 286 17.84 -4.50 12.92
N GLN A 287 18.65 -4.00 13.86
CA GLN A 287 19.63 -4.79 14.61
C GLN A 287 18.96 -5.72 15.65
N SER A 288 17.83 -5.33 16.21
CA SER A 288 17.15 -6.08 17.29
C SER A 288 16.47 -7.38 16.86
N SER A 289 16.27 -8.29 17.81
CA SER A 289 15.55 -9.57 17.62
C SER A 289 14.07 -9.43 17.31
N ALA A 290 13.47 -8.24 17.50
CA ALA A 290 12.06 -8.02 17.21
C ALA A 290 11.75 -8.38 15.74
N ILE A 291 10.55 -8.88 15.48
CA ILE A 291 10.05 -9.19 14.14
C ILE A 291 9.66 -7.87 13.49
N LYS A 292 10.28 -7.51 12.37
CA LYS A 292 9.90 -6.28 11.65
C LYS A 292 8.82 -6.60 10.64
N CYS A 293 7.85 -5.70 10.53
CA CYS A 293 6.78 -5.73 9.54
C CYS A 293 6.74 -4.38 8.80
N PRO A 294 7.46 -4.24 7.67
CA PRO A 294 8.42 -5.19 7.10
C PRO A 294 9.84 -5.02 7.63
N SER A 295 10.71 -6.02 7.43
CA SER A 295 12.17 -5.86 7.53
C SER A 295 12.72 -4.95 6.42
N ILE A 296 13.99 -4.52 6.55
CA ILE A 296 14.63 -3.68 5.54
C ILE A 296 14.70 -4.37 4.16
N SER A 297 14.88 -5.69 4.09
CA SER A 297 14.91 -6.42 2.82
C SER A 297 13.54 -6.43 2.15
N TYR A 298 12.47 -6.72 2.90
CA TYR A 298 11.09 -6.62 2.42
C TYR A 298 10.73 -5.20 1.94
N HIS A 299 11.21 -4.17 2.65
CA HIS A 299 11.04 -2.78 2.22
C HIS A 299 11.70 -2.54 0.85
N LEU A 300 12.94 -3.01 0.65
CA LEU A 300 13.64 -2.88 -0.63
C LEU A 300 12.96 -3.66 -1.78
N VAL A 301 12.33 -4.80 -1.49
CA VAL A 301 11.55 -5.57 -2.48
C VAL A 301 10.40 -4.75 -3.06
N GLY A 302 9.79 -3.86 -2.27
CA GLY A 302 8.68 -3.02 -2.73
C GLY A 302 9.08 -1.88 -3.66
N THR A 303 10.39 -1.64 -3.85
CA THR A 303 10.85 -0.57 -4.74
C THR A 303 10.42 -0.83 -6.18
N LYS A 304 10.08 0.26 -6.89
CA LYS A 304 9.67 0.21 -8.29
C LYS A 304 10.75 -0.42 -9.17
N LYS A 305 12.02 -0.19 -8.84
CA LYS A 305 13.15 -0.82 -9.52
C LYS A 305 13.15 -2.35 -9.37
N ILE A 306 12.87 -2.89 -8.20
CA ILE A 306 12.76 -4.36 -8.04
C ILE A 306 11.54 -4.91 -8.79
N GLN A 307 10.40 -4.22 -8.77
CA GLN A 307 9.24 -4.59 -9.60
C GLN A 307 9.63 -4.68 -11.09
N GLN A 308 10.37 -3.70 -11.61
CA GLN A 308 10.87 -3.70 -12.99
C GLN A 308 11.88 -4.82 -13.27
N GLU A 309 12.78 -5.11 -12.34
CA GLU A 309 13.75 -6.20 -12.49
C GLU A 309 13.09 -7.58 -12.48
N LEU A 310 12.06 -7.79 -11.65
CA LEU A 310 11.27 -9.03 -11.62
C LEU A 310 10.49 -9.27 -12.92
N ALA A 311 10.15 -8.21 -13.66
CA ALA A 311 9.49 -8.32 -14.96
C ALA A 311 10.43 -8.74 -16.10
N LYS A 312 11.75 -8.79 -15.88
CA LYS A 312 12.68 -9.26 -16.90
C LYS A 312 12.51 -10.77 -17.16
N PRO A 313 12.73 -11.23 -18.41
CA PRO A 313 12.72 -12.65 -18.72
C PRO A 313 13.61 -13.47 -17.77
N SER A 314 13.13 -14.63 -17.37
CA SER A 314 13.85 -15.61 -16.53
C SER A 314 14.18 -15.17 -15.09
N VAL A 315 13.78 -13.96 -14.65
CA VAL A 315 14.09 -13.50 -13.28
C VAL A 315 13.14 -14.11 -12.25
N LEU A 316 11.85 -14.25 -12.56
CA LEU A 316 10.87 -14.89 -11.65
C LEU A 316 11.24 -16.34 -11.31
N GLU A 317 11.75 -17.09 -12.28
CA GLU A 317 12.20 -18.48 -12.13
C GLU A 317 13.35 -18.66 -11.15
N ARG A 318 14.06 -17.58 -10.79
CA ARG A 318 15.07 -17.64 -9.73
C ARG A 318 14.46 -17.75 -8.34
N PHE A 319 13.21 -17.31 -8.18
CA PHE A 319 12.56 -17.14 -6.88
C PHE A 319 11.38 -18.10 -6.67
N LEU A 320 10.75 -18.53 -7.76
CA LEU A 320 9.60 -19.43 -7.78
C LEU A 320 9.88 -20.62 -8.69
N ASP A 321 9.43 -21.80 -8.26
CA ASP A 321 9.58 -23.05 -9.01
C ASP A 321 8.28 -23.45 -9.75
N ASN A 322 7.12 -22.96 -9.29
CA ASN A 322 5.82 -23.31 -9.85
C ASN A 322 5.55 -22.52 -11.15
N GLU A 323 5.58 -23.21 -12.28
CA GLU A 323 5.35 -22.63 -13.61
C GLU A 323 3.97 -21.96 -13.75
N GLU A 324 2.93 -22.50 -13.11
CA GLU A 324 1.59 -21.92 -13.12
C GLU A 324 1.56 -20.58 -12.37
N ASP A 325 2.21 -20.53 -11.21
CA ASP A 325 2.30 -19.29 -10.41
C ASP A 325 3.12 -18.23 -11.14
N ILE A 326 4.22 -18.62 -11.78
CA ILE A 326 5.02 -17.73 -12.63
C ILE A 326 4.18 -17.19 -13.79
N ALA A 327 3.38 -18.05 -14.45
CA ALA A 327 2.51 -17.63 -15.54
C ALA A 327 1.42 -16.65 -15.07
N LYS A 328 0.82 -16.88 -13.89
CA LYS A 328 -0.15 -15.96 -13.28
C LYS A 328 0.46 -14.59 -12.98
N LEU A 329 1.65 -14.56 -12.39
CA LEU A 329 2.37 -13.31 -12.11
C LEU A 329 2.69 -12.55 -13.40
N ARG A 330 3.25 -13.23 -14.40
CA ARG A 330 3.56 -12.62 -15.70
C ARG A 330 2.34 -12.00 -16.37
N LYS A 331 1.20 -12.70 -16.30
CA LYS A 331 -0.05 -12.23 -16.89
C LYS A 331 -0.52 -10.88 -16.30
N CYS A 332 -0.17 -10.59 -15.05
CA CYS A 332 -0.52 -9.31 -14.42
C CYS A 332 0.57 -8.23 -14.53
N PHE A 333 1.73 -8.51 -15.13
CA PHE A 333 2.75 -7.47 -15.32
C PHE A 333 2.41 -6.60 -16.53
N ALA A 334 2.28 -5.29 -16.28
CA ALA A 334 2.32 -4.32 -17.36
C ALA A 334 3.73 -4.22 -17.96
N GLY A 335 3.88 -3.52 -19.08
CA GLY A 335 5.20 -3.19 -19.60
C GLY A 335 6.03 -2.40 -18.58
N LEU A 336 7.21 -2.92 -18.24
CA LEU A 336 8.12 -2.37 -17.22
C LEU A 336 9.55 -2.35 -17.78
N TRP A 337 10.17 -1.17 -17.84
CA TRP A 337 11.45 -0.98 -18.50
C TRP A 337 12.43 -0.16 -17.67
N SER A 338 13.71 -0.56 -17.72
CA SER A 338 14.83 0.29 -17.33
C SER A 338 15.00 1.39 -18.39
N LEU A 339 15.46 2.57 -17.97
CA LEU A 339 15.75 3.67 -18.88
C LEU A 339 17.01 3.46 -19.73
N ASP A 340 17.72 2.34 -19.54
CA ASP A 340 18.82 1.92 -20.44
C ASP A 340 18.32 1.38 -21.79
N ASN A 341 17.00 1.14 -21.92
CA ASN A 341 16.41 0.76 -23.20
C ASN A 341 16.14 2.02 -24.05
N GLU A 342 17.11 2.39 -24.88
CA GLU A 342 17.05 3.61 -25.71
C GLU A 342 15.84 3.65 -26.65
N GLU A 343 15.40 2.51 -27.19
CA GLU A 343 14.25 2.43 -28.08
C GLU A 343 12.96 2.79 -27.36
N ILE A 344 12.77 2.24 -26.15
CA ILE A 344 11.61 2.53 -25.31
C ILE A 344 11.64 3.97 -24.80
N VAL A 345 12.81 4.49 -24.41
CA VAL A 345 12.95 5.91 -24.04
C VAL A 345 12.57 6.83 -25.19
N LYS A 346 13.04 6.53 -26.41
CA LYS A 346 12.64 7.28 -27.61
C LYS A 346 11.12 7.22 -27.83
N SER A 347 10.52 6.04 -27.71
CA SER A 347 9.08 5.86 -27.83
C SER A 347 8.31 6.68 -26.79
N ALA A 348 8.79 6.73 -25.55
CA ALA A 348 8.19 7.50 -24.47
C ALA A 348 8.31 9.01 -24.66
N ILE A 349 9.40 9.48 -25.28
CA ILE A 349 9.55 10.89 -25.67
C ILE A 349 8.59 11.25 -26.82
N GLU A 350 8.35 10.33 -27.76
CA GLU A 350 7.45 10.55 -28.89
C GLU A 350 5.96 10.45 -28.49
N LYS A 351 5.63 9.55 -27.56
CA LYS A 351 4.25 9.24 -27.12
C LYS A 351 4.15 9.19 -25.59
N PRO A 352 4.38 10.32 -24.90
CA PRO A 352 4.51 10.31 -23.43
C PRO A 352 3.23 9.94 -22.69
N ASP A 353 2.06 10.11 -23.31
CA ASP A 353 0.77 9.78 -22.68
C ASP A 353 0.56 8.28 -22.48
N LEU A 354 1.31 7.42 -23.18
CA LEU A 354 1.25 5.96 -23.05
C LEU A 354 2.13 5.39 -21.93
N PHE A 355 2.87 6.25 -21.23
CA PHE A 355 3.82 5.84 -20.21
C PHE A 355 3.63 6.60 -18.91
N VAL A 356 4.19 6.02 -17.84
CA VAL A 356 4.36 6.64 -16.54
C VAL A 356 5.81 6.49 -16.13
N LEU A 357 6.43 7.59 -15.70
CA LEU A 357 7.81 7.60 -15.22
C LEU A 357 7.76 7.66 -13.69
N LYS A 358 8.30 6.62 -13.04
CA LYS A 358 8.18 6.44 -11.58
C LYS A 358 9.55 6.54 -10.90
N PRO A 359 9.74 7.45 -9.92
CA PRO A 359 10.92 7.43 -9.06
C PRO A 359 10.81 6.33 -7.98
N GLN A 360 11.87 6.11 -7.22
CA GLN A 360 11.88 5.17 -6.08
C GLN A 360 11.23 5.79 -4.83
N ARG A 361 9.92 6.08 -4.90
CA ARG A 361 9.14 6.65 -3.79
C ARG A 361 7.84 5.87 -3.60
N GLU A 362 7.36 5.88 -2.36
CA GLU A 362 6.07 5.33 -1.94
C GLU A 362 5.13 6.48 -1.49
N GLY A 363 3.82 6.20 -1.38
CA GLY A 363 2.85 7.14 -0.77
C GLY A 363 2.12 8.08 -1.74
N GLY A 364 2.30 7.93 -3.05
CA GLY A 364 1.62 8.72 -4.09
C GLY A 364 2.19 10.13 -4.29
N GLY A 365 1.87 10.78 -5.41
CA GLY A 365 2.26 12.16 -5.71
C GLY A 365 3.65 12.34 -6.36
N ASN A 366 4.33 11.25 -6.72
CA ASN A 366 5.72 11.29 -7.19
C ASN A 366 5.88 10.95 -8.68
N ASN A 367 4.82 10.48 -9.35
CA ASN A 367 4.92 9.97 -10.70
C ASN A 367 4.84 11.11 -11.73
N LEU A 368 5.51 10.93 -12.86
CA LEU A 368 5.51 11.90 -13.96
C LEU A 368 4.78 11.32 -15.17
N TYR A 369 3.98 12.17 -15.82
CA TYR A 369 3.07 11.81 -16.91
C TYR A 369 3.16 12.84 -18.04
N GLY A 370 2.83 12.43 -19.27
CA GLY A 370 2.63 13.35 -20.40
C GLY A 370 3.80 14.32 -20.60
N HIS A 371 3.53 15.62 -20.60
CA HIS A 371 4.53 16.64 -20.81
C HIS A 371 5.72 16.56 -19.83
N ASP A 372 5.45 16.38 -18.53
CA ASP A 372 6.51 16.37 -17.50
C ASP A 372 7.41 15.14 -17.61
N LEU A 373 6.82 14.00 -18.00
CA LEU A 373 7.58 12.80 -18.35
C LEU A 373 8.52 13.09 -19.52
N ARG A 374 8.02 13.70 -20.60
CA ARG A 374 8.78 14.00 -21.81
C ARG A 374 9.97 14.92 -21.52
N GLU A 375 9.71 16.05 -20.86
CA GLU A 375 10.74 17.03 -20.50
C GLU A 375 11.80 16.41 -19.60
N THR A 376 11.37 15.58 -18.63
CA THR A 376 12.29 14.88 -17.74
C THR A 376 13.18 13.90 -18.50
N LEU A 377 12.62 13.09 -19.42
CA LEU A 377 13.42 12.17 -20.23
C LEU A 377 14.41 12.89 -21.15
N ILE A 378 14.00 13.99 -21.78
CA ILE A 378 14.90 14.81 -22.62
C ILE A 378 16.04 15.38 -21.77
N ARG A 379 15.73 15.94 -20.60
CA ARG A 379 16.73 16.46 -19.66
C ARG A 379 17.71 15.37 -19.23
N LEU A 380 17.21 14.23 -18.74
CA LEU A 380 18.04 13.11 -18.26
C LEU A 380 18.91 12.51 -19.38
N LYS A 381 18.47 12.54 -20.64
CA LYS A 381 19.28 12.08 -21.78
C LYS A 381 20.46 13.01 -22.08
N ASN A 382 20.31 14.30 -21.79
CA ASN A 382 21.36 15.31 -22.00
C ASN A 382 22.33 15.38 -20.81
N GLU A 383 21.90 14.92 -19.62
CA GLU A 383 22.74 14.79 -18.44
C GLU A 383 23.67 13.57 -18.59
N GLN A 384 24.98 13.76 -18.40
CA GLN A 384 25.93 12.65 -18.35
C GLN A 384 25.85 11.95 -16.98
N GLY A 385 25.87 10.62 -16.96
CA GLY A 385 25.98 9.81 -15.73
C GLY A 385 24.78 8.91 -15.47
N GLU A 386 24.50 8.67 -14.18
CA GLU A 386 23.57 7.64 -13.71
C GLU A 386 22.16 8.15 -13.39
N ALA A 387 21.83 9.40 -13.77
CA ALA A 387 20.58 10.07 -13.40
C ALA A 387 19.32 9.28 -13.84
N LEU A 388 19.41 8.54 -14.95
CA LEU A 388 18.36 7.65 -15.44
C LEU A 388 18.03 6.51 -14.47
N ALA A 389 18.97 6.09 -13.61
CA ALA A 389 18.78 4.99 -12.66
C ALA A 389 17.87 5.33 -11.47
N ALA A 390 17.48 6.60 -11.31
CA ALA A 390 16.51 7.02 -10.30
C ALA A 390 15.08 6.61 -10.65
N TYR A 391 14.80 6.31 -11.93
CA TYR A 391 13.46 6.09 -12.44
C TYR A 391 13.31 4.72 -13.11
N ILE A 392 12.06 4.28 -13.21
CA ILE A 392 11.63 3.24 -14.15
C ILE A 392 10.57 3.81 -15.08
N LEU A 393 10.45 3.23 -16.27
CA LEU A 393 9.33 3.50 -17.16
C LEU A 393 8.32 2.36 -17.08
N MET A 394 7.04 2.71 -16.98
CA MET A 394 5.94 1.75 -16.95
C MET A 394 4.91 2.10 -18.02
N GLN A 395 4.30 1.08 -18.61
CA GLN A 395 3.11 1.21 -19.45
C GLN A 395 1.99 1.90 -18.65
N ARG A 396 1.39 2.94 -19.20
CA ARG A 396 0.18 3.52 -18.61
C ARG A 396 -0.99 2.58 -18.86
N ILE A 397 -1.75 2.31 -17.80
CA ILE A 397 -2.96 1.49 -17.86
C ILE A 397 -4.16 2.42 -18.00
N PHE A 398 -5.13 2.05 -18.85
CA PHE A 398 -6.31 2.86 -19.13
C PHE A 398 -7.59 2.11 -18.75
N PRO A 399 -8.04 2.20 -17.49
CA PRO A 399 -9.31 1.62 -17.08
C PRO A 399 -10.49 2.28 -17.76
N ARG A 400 -11.58 1.54 -17.89
CA ARG A 400 -12.86 2.11 -18.32
C ARG A 400 -13.36 3.08 -17.25
N ALA A 401 -13.52 4.35 -17.62
CA ALA A 401 -14.07 5.34 -16.72
C ALA A 401 -15.60 5.22 -16.61
N SER A 402 -16.16 5.55 -15.45
CA SER A 402 -17.60 5.52 -15.18
C SER A 402 -18.03 6.71 -14.31
N LEU A 403 -19.26 7.19 -14.51
CA LEU A 403 -19.82 8.24 -13.66
C LEU A 403 -20.01 7.70 -12.24
N THR A 404 -19.42 8.38 -11.28
CA THR A 404 -19.37 7.97 -9.87
C THR A 404 -19.76 9.15 -8.99
N GLN A 405 -20.62 8.93 -8.00
CA GLN A 405 -20.94 9.93 -6.99
C GLN A 405 -19.87 9.90 -5.88
N LEU A 406 -19.09 10.96 -5.76
CA LEU A 406 -18.02 11.11 -4.79
C LEU A 406 -18.49 12.00 -3.64
N VAL A 407 -18.14 11.63 -2.41
CA VAL A 407 -18.50 12.35 -1.19
C VAL A 407 -17.22 12.86 -0.51
N GLN A 408 -17.08 14.18 -0.41
CA GLN A 408 -15.94 14.85 0.22
C GLN A 408 -16.38 16.11 0.94
N GLY A 409 -15.93 16.29 2.20
CA GLY A 409 -16.27 17.48 2.99
C GLY A 409 -17.78 17.67 3.21
N GLY A 410 -18.54 16.58 3.27
CA GLY A 410 -20.00 16.59 3.37
C GLY A 410 -20.74 16.90 2.06
N VAL A 411 -20.02 17.10 0.95
CA VAL A 411 -20.60 17.39 -0.37
C VAL A 411 -20.55 16.14 -1.24
N CYS A 412 -21.67 15.82 -1.87
CA CYS A 412 -21.77 14.78 -2.89
C CYS A 412 -21.76 15.42 -4.28
N PHE A 413 -20.90 14.95 -5.18
CA PHE A 413 -20.79 15.42 -6.56
C PHE A 413 -20.52 14.25 -7.50
N GLU A 414 -20.91 14.36 -8.76
CA GLU A 414 -20.74 13.31 -9.76
C GLU A 414 -19.58 13.64 -10.70
N GLU A 415 -18.68 12.69 -10.91
CA GLU A 415 -17.54 12.84 -11.82
C GLU A 415 -17.23 11.55 -12.57
N LEU A 416 -16.61 11.70 -13.75
CA LEU A 416 -16.07 10.57 -14.48
C LEU A 416 -14.82 10.05 -13.75
N SER A 417 -14.86 8.79 -13.30
CA SER A 417 -13.85 8.23 -12.40
C SER A 417 -13.32 6.88 -12.87
N ILE A 418 -12.11 6.54 -12.44
CA ILE A 418 -11.46 5.23 -12.59
C ILE A 418 -11.05 4.69 -11.24
N SER A 419 -10.98 3.37 -11.13
CA SER A 419 -10.75 2.69 -9.85
C SER A 419 -9.54 1.76 -9.89
N GLU A 420 -8.86 1.66 -8.76
CA GLU A 420 -7.66 0.87 -8.52
C GLU A 420 -7.93 -0.13 -7.39
N LEU A 421 -7.82 -1.41 -7.71
CA LEU A 421 -8.05 -2.53 -6.80
C LEU A 421 -6.76 -2.88 -6.06
N GLY A 422 -6.72 -2.70 -4.74
CA GLY A 422 -5.70 -3.24 -3.87
C GLY A 422 -6.14 -4.53 -3.19
N ILE A 423 -5.36 -5.60 -3.34
CA ILE A 423 -5.55 -6.85 -2.61
C ILE A 423 -4.52 -6.93 -1.49
N PHE A 424 -4.99 -7.04 -0.25
CA PHE A 424 -4.13 -7.22 0.90
C PHE A 424 -3.64 -8.67 0.99
N GLY A 425 -2.39 -8.85 1.40
CA GLY A 425 -1.78 -10.14 1.69
C GLY A 425 -1.13 -10.12 3.07
N SER A 426 -1.26 -11.22 3.81
CA SER A 426 -0.51 -11.42 5.06
C SER A 426 0.36 -12.66 4.95
N TYR A 427 1.61 -12.53 5.36
CA TYR A 427 2.60 -13.58 5.34
C TYR A 427 3.30 -13.69 6.68
N LEU A 428 3.43 -14.90 7.22
CA LEU A 428 4.23 -15.18 8.41
C LEU A 428 4.91 -16.52 8.22
N ARG A 429 6.22 -16.54 8.38
CA ARG A 429 7.04 -17.75 8.34
C ARG A 429 7.92 -17.80 9.58
N ASN A 430 8.07 -19.00 10.14
CA ASN A 430 9.09 -19.30 11.15
C ASN A 430 9.98 -20.43 10.61
N LYS A 431 11.23 -20.09 10.29
CA LYS A 431 12.19 -20.95 9.60
C LYS A 431 11.60 -21.48 8.29
N ASP A 432 11.36 -22.77 8.17
CA ASP A 432 10.81 -23.40 6.97
C ASP A 432 9.27 -23.50 7.02
N LYS A 433 8.65 -23.26 8.18
CA LYS A 433 7.20 -23.38 8.36
C LYS A 433 6.52 -22.07 7.96
N VAL A 434 5.74 -22.10 6.89
CA VAL A 434 4.77 -21.06 6.57
C VAL A 434 3.62 -21.16 7.57
N VAL A 435 3.48 -20.16 8.43
CA VAL A 435 2.42 -20.06 9.45
C VAL A 435 1.18 -19.38 8.87
N ILE A 436 1.39 -18.37 8.00
CA ILE A 436 0.34 -17.65 7.29
C ILE A 436 0.82 -17.35 5.88
N ASN A 437 -0.02 -17.63 4.88
CA ASN A 437 0.13 -17.09 3.54
C ASN A 437 -1.25 -16.91 2.90
N ASN A 438 -1.90 -15.78 3.20
CA ASN A 438 -3.31 -15.56 2.93
C ASN A 438 -3.56 -14.27 2.15
N GLN A 439 -4.60 -14.29 1.32
CA GLN A 439 -5.31 -13.08 0.89
C GLN A 439 -6.14 -12.55 2.07
N CYS A 440 -6.07 -11.24 2.34
CA CYS A 440 -6.55 -10.64 3.59
C CYS A 440 -7.46 -9.42 3.38
N GLY A 441 -8.51 -9.57 2.58
CA GLY A 441 -9.39 -8.46 2.21
C GLY A 441 -8.82 -7.58 1.10
N TYR A 442 -9.41 -6.39 0.95
CA TYR A 442 -9.13 -5.51 -0.18
C TYR A 442 -9.30 -4.04 0.15
N LEU A 443 -8.87 -3.19 -0.78
CA LEU A 443 -9.09 -1.76 -0.81
C LEU A 443 -9.47 -1.39 -2.24
N MET A 444 -10.61 -0.74 -2.47
CA MET A 444 -10.85 -0.07 -3.74
C MET A 444 -10.59 1.43 -3.53
N ARG A 445 -9.83 2.03 -4.44
CA ARG A 445 -9.61 3.47 -4.50
C ARG A 445 -10.15 3.99 -5.81
N THR A 446 -10.93 5.07 -5.76
CA THR A 446 -11.56 5.65 -6.95
C THR A 446 -11.12 7.10 -7.07
N LYS A 447 -10.76 7.53 -8.27
CA LYS A 447 -10.30 8.89 -8.55
C LYS A 447 -10.93 9.42 -9.82
N VAL A 448 -11.02 10.74 -9.94
CA VAL A 448 -11.45 11.39 -11.18
C VAL A 448 -10.51 10.97 -12.32
N SER A 449 -11.06 10.63 -13.48
CA SER A 449 -10.30 10.05 -14.60
C SER A 449 -9.24 10.98 -15.20
N SER A 450 -9.42 12.30 -15.01
CA SER A 450 -8.43 13.31 -15.39
C SER A 450 -7.25 13.42 -14.40
N SER A 451 -7.37 12.84 -13.20
CA SER A 451 -6.31 12.87 -12.19
C SER A 451 -5.24 11.82 -12.48
N ASN A 452 -4.00 12.28 -12.60
CA ASN A 452 -2.85 11.40 -12.77
C ASN A 452 -2.50 10.64 -11.46
N GLU A 453 -2.74 11.24 -10.30
CA GLU A 453 -2.40 10.69 -8.99
C GLU A 453 -3.58 9.99 -8.29
N GLY A 454 -3.32 9.02 -7.41
CA GLY A 454 -4.36 8.14 -6.82
C GLY A 454 -4.30 7.92 -5.31
N GLY A 455 -3.47 8.67 -4.58
CA GLY A 455 -3.37 8.54 -3.12
C GLY A 455 -4.56 9.17 -2.41
N VAL A 456 -5.30 8.40 -1.60
CA VAL A 456 -6.36 8.94 -0.72
C VAL A 456 -5.75 9.86 0.32
N ALA A 457 -4.70 9.43 1.03
CA ALA A 457 -4.02 10.27 2.02
C ALA A 457 -3.42 11.57 1.44
N ALA A 458 -3.13 11.57 0.13
CA ALA A 458 -2.62 12.72 -0.60
C ALA A 458 -3.73 13.59 -1.22
N GLY A 459 -5.01 13.21 -1.07
CA GLY A 459 -6.15 14.00 -1.51
C GLY A 459 -6.58 13.80 -2.97
N PHE A 460 -6.05 12.79 -3.67
CA PHE A 460 -6.31 12.57 -5.10
C PHE A 460 -7.39 11.52 -5.39
N ALA A 461 -7.70 10.68 -4.41
CA ALA A 461 -8.66 9.59 -4.53
C ALA A 461 -9.59 9.53 -3.31
N VAL A 462 -10.70 8.83 -3.50
CA VAL A 462 -11.66 8.48 -2.45
C VAL A 462 -11.61 6.98 -2.16
N LEU A 463 -12.02 6.58 -0.97
CA LEU A 463 -12.24 5.17 -0.63
C LEU A 463 -13.49 4.64 -1.34
N ASP A 464 -13.47 3.39 -1.75
CA ASP A 464 -14.60 2.74 -2.41
C ASP A 464 -14.67 1.27 -1.97
N SER A 465 -15.72 0.58 -2.40
CA SER A 465 -15.80 -0.88 -2.34
C SER A 465 -16.17 -1.45 -3.72
N ILE A 466 -16.36 -2.76 -3.78
CA ILE A 466 -16.59 -3.48 -5.02
C ILE A 466 -18.01 -4.02 -5.08
N LEU A 467 -18.64 -3.93 -6.24
CA LEU A 467 -19.83 -4.68 -6.59
C LEU A 467 -19.47 -5.69 -7.70
N LEU A 468 -19.47 -6.98 -7.38
CA LEU A 468 -19.08 -8.02 -8.32
C LEU A 468 -20.12 -8.23 -9.43
N THR A 469 -19.66 -8.16 -10.67
CA THR A 469 -20.46 -8.43 -11.87
C THR A 469 -20.09 -9.78 -12.50
N ASP A 470 -21.04 -10.39 -13.20
CA ASP A 470 -20.85 -11.69 -13.88
C ASP A 470 -20.23 -11.52 -15.29
N GLU A 471 -19.80 -10.30 -15.63
CA GLU A 471 -19.24 -9.91 -16.93
C GLU A 471 -17.86 -10.53 -17.23
#